data_AF-A0AAV4C8Z7-F1
#
_entry.id   AF-A0AAV4C8Z7-F1
#
_cell.length_a   1.000
_cell.length_b   1.000
_cell.length_c   1.000
_cell.angle_alpha   90.00
_cell.angle_beta   90.00
_cell.angle_gamma   90.00
#
_symmetry.space_group_name_H-M   'P 1'
#
loop_
_entity.id
_entity.type
_entity.pdbx_description
1 polymer ?
#
loop_
_entity_poly.entity_id
_entity_poly.type
_entity_poly.pdbx_seq_one_letter_code
_entity_poly.pdbx_strand_id
1 'polypeptide(L)'
;MPPPEDKKGVERLLGTVNYMAKFIPNLSTISEPIRKLLKKDNQFVWEHKQAKTLEKMKNALTSEKTLGYFNPNKKITLECDSSQFGLGAVVTQRGKPNAYASRSLSEAKSRYSQIEKELLAVVFDLERFENLTYGQHVTVLSDHKPLEAILNKPICLSPPHLQRILIRLHKFNITLNYKEGKNMLISDMLSRVYLKEKHVVDAQIKKTFISMLIKPETAGMSKITN
;
A
#
# COMPACT_ATOMS: atom_id res chain seq x y z
N MET A 1 7.27 -2.85 -7.85
CA MET A 1 8.37 -1.87 -8.04
C MET A 1 9.11 -2.19 -9.34
N PRO A 2 8.96 -1.35 -10.39
CA PRO A 2 9.77 -1.41 -11.60
C PRO A 2 11.23 -1.00 -11.31
N PRO A 3 12.18 -1.34 -12.18
CA PRO A 3 13.54 -0.79 -12.09
C PRO A 3 13.49 0.73 -12.27
N PRO A 4 14.23 1.51 -11.47
CA PRO A 4 14.33 2.95 -11.65
C PRO A 4 15.10 3.28 -12.94
N GLU A 5 14.59 4.24 -13.70
CA GLU A 5 15.18 4.69 -14.96
C GLU A 5 16.11 5.91 -14.78
N ASP A 6 16.02 6.59 -13.64
CA ASP A 6 16.75 7.82 -13.33
C ASP A 6 17.39 7.83 -11.94
N LYS A 7 18.42 8.69 -11.75
CA LYS A 7 19.03 8.96 -10.43
C LYS A 7 17.99 9.38 -9.37
N LYS A 8 17.01 10.22 -9.74
CA LYS A 8 15.89 10.59 -8.85
C LYS A 8 15.03 9.38 -8.45
N GLY A 9 14.83 8.43 -9.36
CA GLY A 9 14.12 7.18 -9.08
C GLY A 9 14.89 6.30 -8.09
N VAL A 10 16.21 6.25 -8.21
CA VAL A 10 17.10 5.55 -7.25
C VAL A 10 17.07 6.19 -5.87
N GLU A 11 17.12 7.52 -5.77
CA GLU A 11 17.02 8.24 -4.49
C GLU A 11 15.70 7.94 -3.77
N ARG A 12 14.57 7.97 -4.49
CA ARG A 12 13.26 7.61 -3.94
C ARG A 12 13.23 6.17 -3.43
N LEU A 13 13.72 5.23 -4.24
CA LEU A 13 13.77 3.82 -3.86
C LEU A 13 14.61 3.62 -2.60
N LEU A 14 15.79 4.22 -2.54
CA LEU A 14 16.65 4.15 -1.35
C LEU A 14 16.03 4.85 -0.14
N GLY A 15 15.30 5.96 -0.32
CA GLY A 15 14.57 6.63 0.74
C GLY A 15 13.54 5.71 1.40
N THR A 16 12.70 5.06 0.60
CA THR A 16 11.68 4.10 1.08
C THR A 16 12.32 2.88 1.75
N VAL A 17 13.35 2.32 1.10
CA VAL A 17 14.06 1.15 1.63
C VAL A 17 14.79 1.50 2.94
N ASN A 18 15.34 2.71 3.07
CA ASN A 18 15.95 3.20 4.30
C ASN A 18 14.92 3.41 5.43
N TYR A 19 13.69 3.86 5.13
CA TYR A 19 12.62 3.90 6.13
C TYR A 19 12.34 2.51 6.72
N MET A 20 12.47 1.48 5.88
CA MET A 20 12.33 0.07 6.26
C MET A 20 13.62 -0.57 6.77
N ALA A 21 14.73 0.17 6.86
CA ALA A 21 16.03 -0.35 7.31
C ALA A 21 15.97 -0.97 8.71
N LYS A 22 15.14 -0.40 9.60
CA LYS A 22 14.90 -0.95 10.94
C LYS A 22 14.34 -2.38 10.96
N PHE A 23 13.80 -2.86 9.82
CA PHE A 23 13.22 -4.18 9.67
C PHE A 23 14.06 -5.13 8.82
N ILE A 24 15.06 -4.62 8.08
CA ILE A 24 15.88 -5.42 7.17
C ILE A 24 17.30 -5.53 7.74
N PRO A 25 17.73 -6.73 8.18
CA PRO A 25 19.10 -6.93 8.60
C PRO A 25 20.05 -6.74 7.41
N ASN A 26 21.19 -6.09 7.64
CA ASN A 26 22.27 -5.89 6.66
C ASN A 26 21.86 -5.15 5.36
N LEU A 27 20.85 -4.29 5.44
CA LEU A 27 20.41 -3.50 4.29
C LEU A 27 21.55 -2.67 3.67
N SER A 28 22.46 -2.17 4.49
CA SER A 28 23.61 -1.35 4.06
C SER A 28 24.47 -2.06 3.03
N THR A 29 24.73 -3.34 3.26
CA THR A 29 25.54 -4.21 2.40
C THR A 29 24.79 -4.61 1.15
N ILE A 30 23.49 -4.91 1.29
CA ILE A 30 22.62 -5.26 0.16
C ILE A 30 22.47 -4.07 -0.79
N SER A 31 22.32 -2.85 -0.28
CA SER A 31 22.09 -1.62 -1.06
C SER A 31 23.31 -0.98 -1.68
N GLU A 32 24.51 -1.50 -1.40
CA GLU A 32 25.78 -0.95 -1.87
C GLU A 32 25.87 -0.79 -3.40
N PRO A 33 25.47 -1.79 -4.23
CA PRO A 33 25.50 -1.66 -5.69
C PRO A 33 24.58 -0.57 -6.24
N ILE A 34 23.43 -0.35 -5.60
CA ILE A 34 22.46 0.67 -6.00
C ILE A 34 22.92 2.06 -5.53
N ARG A 35 23.50 2.18 -4.33
CA ARG A 35 24.07 3.44 -3.83
C ARG A 35 25.25 3.94 -4.67
N LYS A 36 26.03 3.03 -5.26
CA LYS A 36 27.12 3.38 -6.20
C LYS A 36 26.62 4.13 -7.45
N LEU A 37 25.35 3.98 -7.85
CA LEU A 37 24.75 4.71 -8.97
C LEU A 37 24.53 6.20 -8.67
N LEU A 38 24.48 6.57 -7.38
CA LEU A 38 24.28 7.96 -6.94
C LEU A 38 25.59 8.75 -6.81
N LYS A 39 26.75 8.11 -6.96
CA LYS A 39 28.04 8.82 -6.93
C LYS A 39 28.15 9.75 -8.15
N LYS A 40 28.69 10.95 -7.92
CA LYS A 40 28.83 11.99 -8.96
C LYS A 40 29.69 11.52 -10.13
N ASP A 41 30.71 10.70 -9.85
CA ASP A 41 31.69 10.24 -10.84
C ASP A 41 31.24 9.01 -11.64
N ASN A 42 30.00 8.54 -11.46
CA ASN A 42 29.53 7.31 -12.08
C ASN A 42 28.41 7.57 -13.10
N GLN A 43 28.54 6.98 -14.28
CA GLN A 43 27.50 6.96 -15.30
C GLN A 43 26.34 6.09 -14.80
N PHE A 44 25.11 6.54 -15.01
CA PHE A 44 23.94 5.76 -14.64
C PHE A 44 23.79 4.59 -15.63
N VAL A 45 24.20 3.40 -15.22
CA VAL A 45 24.05 2.17 -16.01
C VAL A 45 23.34 1.12 -15.15
N TRP A 46 22.17 0.70 -15.60
CA TRP A 46 21.37 -0.32 -14.94
C TRP A 46 21.72 -1.71 -15.49
N GLU A 47 22.64 -2.42 -14.82
CA GLU A 47 23.08 -3.75 -15.23
C GLU A 47 22.44 -4.87 -14.39
N HIS A 48 22.82 -6.11 -14.71
CA HIS A 48 22.35 -7.31 -14.02
C HIS A 48 22.65 -7.30 -12.51
N LYS A 49 23.76 -6.69 -12.07
CA LYS A 49 24.11 -6.60 -10.64
C LYS A 49 23.08 -5.77 -9.86
N GLN A 50 22.62 -4.66 -10.43
CA GLN A 50 21.63 -3.75 -9.87
C GLN A 50 20.25 -4.41 -9.87
N ALA A 51 19.89 -5.09 -10.96
CA ALA A 51 18.63 -5.86 -11.04
C ALA A 51 18.55 -6.97 -9.98
N LYS A 52 19.62 -7.77 -9.82
CA LYS A 52 19.69 -8.82 -8.79
C LYS A 52 19.68 -8.25 -7.37
N THR A 53 20.27 -7.07 -7.19
CA THR A 53 20.22 -6.35 -5.91
C THR A 53 18.80 -5.87 -5.58
N LEU A 54 18.10 -5.31 -6.56
CA LEU A 54 16.71 -4.89 -6.42
C LEU A 54 15.79 -6.06 -6.08
N GLU A 55 16.01 -7.22 -6.70
CA GLU A 55 15.27 -8.44 -6.39
C GLU A 55 15.53 -8.94 -4.96
N LYS A 56 16.81 -8.97 -4.53
CA LYS A 56 17.16 -9.29 -3.14
C LYS A 56 16.50 -8.35 -2.14
N MET A 57 16.45 -7.05 -2.44
CA MET A 57 15.74 -6.07 -1.61
C MET A 57 14.24 -6.36 -1.54
N LYS A 58 13.60 -6.66 -2.67
CA LYS A 58 12.19 -7.04 -2.70
C LYS A 58 11.94 -8.26 -1.82
N ASN A 59 12.75 -9.30 -1.96
CA ASN A 59 12.61 -10.52 -1.14
C ASN A 59 12.84 -10.23 0.35
N ALA A 60 13.78 -9.35 0.69
CA ALA A 60 14.00 -8.92 2.07
C ALA A 60 12.81 -8.09 2.62
N LEU A 61 12.18 -7.26 1.80
CA LEU A 61 11.00 -6.45 2.15
C LEU A 61 9.73 -7.29 2.32
N THR A 62 9.58 -8.35 1.52
CA THR A 62 8.44 -9.28 1.56
C THR A 62 8.67 -10.45 2.53
N SER A 63 9.84 -10.49 3.18
CA SER A 63 10.14 -11.52 4.19
C SER A 63 9.22 -11.41 5.40
N GLU A 64 8.92 -12.54 6.02
CA GLU A 64 8.13 -12.61 7.26
C GLU A 64 8.76 -11.80 8.42
N LYS A 65 10.07 -11.52 8.36
CA LYS A 65 10.76 -10.71 9.39
C LYS A 65 10.44 -9.21 9.30
N THR A 66 10.04 -8.70 8.14
CA THR A 66 9.74 -7.27 7.92
C THR A 66 8.28 -6.92 8.15
N LEU A 67 7.36 -7.85 7.86
CA LEU A 67 5.93 -7.68 8.06
C LEU A 67 5.52 -8.12 9.48
N GLY A 68 4.84 -7.24 10.20
CA GLY A 68 4.30 -7.56 11.52
C GLY A 68 3.03 -8.43 11.40
N TYR A 69 2.89 -9.42 12.28
CA TYR A 69 1.62 -10.10 12.49
C TYR A 69 0.54 -9.10 12.94
N PHE A 70 -0.62 -9.14 12.28
CA PHE A 70 -1.76 -8.32 12.64
C PHE A 70 -2.36 -8.80 13.95
N ASN A 71 -2.64 -7.86 14.87
CA ASN A 71 -3.30 -8.15 16.12
C ASN A 71 -4.55 -7.25 16.27
N PRO A 72 -5.74 -7.84 16.40
CA PRO A 72 -6.99 -7.08 16.44
C PRO A 72 -7.16 -6.25 17.73
N ASN A 73 -6.41 -6.52 18.78
CA ASN A 73 -6.53 -5.77 20.05
C ASN A 73 -5.63 -4.53 20.08
N LYS A 74 -4.94 -4.21 18.98
CA LYS A 74 -4.00 -3.10 18.91
C LYS A 74 -4.53 -2.02 17.97
N LYS A 75 -4.24 -0.77 18.32
CA LYS A 75 -4.56 0.39 17.49
C LYS A 75 -3.98 0.22 16.08
N ILE A 76 -4.82 0.44 15.08
CA ILE A 76 -4.46 0.40 13.67
C ILE A 76 -4.14 1.82 13.23
N THR A 77 -2.99 1.99 12.59
CA THR A 77 -2.60 3.26 11.97
C THR A 77 -2.45 3.05 10.48
N LEU A 78 -3.19 3.81 9.71
CA LEU A 78 -3.23 3.73 8.26
C LEU A 78 -2.61 5.01 7.69
N GLU A 79 -1.54 4.87 6.91
CA GLU A 79 -0.87 5.96 6.20
C GLU A 79 -1.34 5.96 4.74
N CYS A 80 -2.07 7.00 4.35
CA CYS A 80 -2.59 7.22 3.00
C CYS A 80 -1.76 8.25 2.25
N ASP A 81 -1.54 8.04 0.96
CA ASP A 81 -1.03 9.09 0.07
C ASP A 81 -1.66 8.98 -1.31
N SER A 82 -1.88 10.12 -1.95
CA SER A 82 -2.41 10.20 -3.31
C SER A 82 -1.47 10.96 -4.24
N SER A 83 -1.23 10.41 -5.41
CA SER A 83 -0.51 11.08 -6.48
C SER A 83 -1.46 11.40 -7.64
N GLN A 84 -0.95 12.13 -8.64
CA GLN A 84 -1.72 12.44 -9.84
C GLN A 84 -2.23 11.18 -10.57
N PHE A 85 -1.53 10.04 -10.42
CA PHE A 85 -1.76 8.83 -11.21
C PHE A 85 -2.10 7.59 -10.37
N GLY A 86 -1.95 7.63 -9.06
CA GLY A 86 -2.11 6.45 -8.21
C GLY A 86 -2.34 6.77 -6.74
N LEU A 87 -2.77 5.75 -6.01
CA LEU A 87 -3.06 5.75 -4.58
C LEU A 87 -2.12 4.78 -3.90
N GLY A 88 -1.61 5.14 -2.72
CA GLY A 88 -0.68 4.33 -1.94
C GLY A 88 -1.09 4.27 -0.47
N ALA A 89 -0.98 3.09 0.13
CA ALA A 89 -1.44 2.83 1.48
C ALA A 89 -0.51 1.92 2.26
N VAL A 90 -0.36 2.20 3.55
CA VAL A 90 0.36 1.35 4.49
C VAL A 90 -0.44 1.19 5.77
N VAL A 91 -0.67 -0.04 6.18
CA VAL A 91 -1.20 -0.37 7.51
C VAL A 91 -0.03 -0.65 8.43
N THR A 92 0.01 0.04 9.57
CA THR A 92 1.03 -0.13 10.59
C THR A 92 0.42 -0.38 11.97
N GLN A 93 1.07 -1.24 12.76
CA GLN A 93 0.78 -1.45 14.17
C GLN A 93 2.08 -1.42 14.97
N ARG A 94 2.10 -0.68 16.10
CA ARG A 94 3.30 -0.48 16.95
C ARG A 94 4.55 -0.05 16.15
N GLY A 95 4.34 0.76 15.12
CA GLY A 95 5.41 1.26 14.25
C GLY A 95 6.02 0.23 13.30
N LYS A 96 5.44 -0.99 13.20
CA LYS A 96 5.76 -2.00 12.19
C LYS A 96 4.70 -2.02 11.09
N PRO A 97 5.08 -2.19 9.82
CA PRO A 97 4.12 -2.36 8.74
C PRO A 97 3.54 -3.77 8.74
N ASN A 98 2.23 -3.86 8.59
CA ASN A 98 1.47 -5.11 8.54
C ASN A 98 1.00 -5.43 7.12
N ALA A 99 0.63 -4.40 6.35
CA ALA A 99 0.15 -4.58 4.99
C ALA A 99 0.41 -3.32 4.13
N TYR A 100 0.52 -3.54 2.83
CA TYR A 100 0.72 -2.50 1.81
C TYR A 100 -0.36 -2.61 0.75
N ALA A 101 -0.81 -1.48 0.21
CA ALA A 101 -1.63 -1.45 -0.98
C ALA A 101 -1.22 -0.30 -1.89
N SER A 102 -1.38 -0.50 -3.19
CA SER A 102 -1.30 0.56 -4.17
C SER A 102 -2.30 0.29 -5.30
N ARG A 103 -2.82 1.35 -5.92
CA ARG A 103 -3.73 1.24 -7.05
C ARG A 103 -3.58 2.42 -7.99
N SER A 104 -3.61 2.16 -9.29
CA SER A 104 -3.62 3.19 -10.33
C SER A 104 -4.99 3.88 -10.40
N LEU A 105 -5.01 5.20 -10.58
CA LEU A 105 -6.24 5.94 -10.81
C LEU A 105 -6.73 5.73 -12.24
N SER A 106 -8.05 5.56 -12.42
CA SER A 106 -8.65 5.59 -13.75
C SER A 106 -8.62 7.00 -14.31
N GLU A 107 -8.70 7.14 -15.64
CA GLU A 107 -8.64 8.45 -16.31
C GLU A 107 -9.72 9.44 -15.83
N ALA A 108 -10.90 8.94 -15.47
CA ALA A 108 -11.95 9.78 -14.88
C ALA A 108 -11.56 10.31 -13.50
N LYS A 109 -10.90 9.48 -12.68
CA LYS A 109 -10.50 9.82 -11.30
C LYS A 109 -9.17 10.59 -11.25
N SER A 110 -8.33 10.48 -12.27
CA SER A 110 -7.11 11.30 -12.38
C SER A 110 -7.42 12.78 -12.65
N ARG A 111 -8.62 13.10 -13.17
CA ARG A 111 -9.12 14.48 -13.36
C ARG A 111 -9.74 15.11 -12.11
N TYR A 112 -9.86 14.36 -11.01
CA TYR A 112 -10.40 14.89 -9.76
C TYR A 112 -9.48 15.93 -9.12
N SER A 113 -10.06 16.79 -8.28
CA SER A 113 -9.28 17.74 -7.49
C SER A 113 -8.34 16.99 -6.53
N GLN A 114 -7.24 17.62 -6.09
CA GLN A 114 -6.29 16.96 -5.19
C GLN A 114 -7.00 16.50 -3.91
N ILE A 115 -7.88 17.33 -3.37
CA ILE A 115 -8.66 17.04 -2.16
C ILE A 115 -9.53 15.79 -2.34
N GLU A 116 -10.20 15.67 -3.49
CA GLU A 116 -11.01 14.49 -3.82
C GLU A 116 -10.16 13.23 -3.97
N LYS A 117 -8.95 13.34 -4.51
CA LYS A 117 -8.01 12.21 -4.64
C LYS A 117 -7.53 11.75 -3.28
N GLU A 118 -7.20 12.67 -2.38
CA GLU A 118 -6.81 12.33 -1.00
C GLU A 118 -7.94 11.62 -0.27
N LEU A 119 -9.16 12.17 -0.33
CA LEU A 119 -10.32 11.50 0.29
C LEU A 119 -10.60 10.13 -0.34
N LEU A 120 -10.45 10.02 -1.66
CA LEU A 120 -10.59 8.75 -2.37
C LEU A 120 -9.48 7.76 -2.00
N ALA A 121 -8.26 8.21 -1.70
CA ALA A 121 -7.18 7.39 -1.17
C ALA A 121 -7.61 6.75 0.15
N VAL A 122 -8.05 7.58 1.10
CA VAL A 122 -8.52 7.11 2.42
C VAL A 122 -9.62 6.06 2.28
N VAL A 123 -10.65 6.34 1.46
CA VAL A 123 -11.75 5.38 1.25
C VAL A 123 -11.27 4.10 0.59
N PHE A 124 -10.42 4.19 -0.43
CA PHE A 124 -9.86 3.01 -1.08
C PHE A 124 -9.09 2.14 -0.10
N ASP A 125 -8.30 2.75 0.77
CA ASP A 125 -7.42 2.05 1.68
C ASP A 125 -8.24 1.35 2.78
N LEU A 126 -9.25 2.03 3.33
CA LEU A 126 -10.17 1.45 4.30
C LEU A 126 -10.94 0.25 3.72
N GLU A 127 -11.42 0.36 2.48
CA GLU A 127 -12.11 -0.74 1.79
C GLU A 127 -11.15 -1.89 1.43
N ARG A 128 -9.92 -1.58 1.01
CA ARG A 128 -8.93 -2.59 0.68
C ARG A 128 -8.56 -3.42 1.90
N PHE A 129 -8.51 -2.78 3.07
CA PHE A 129 -8.22 -3.41 4.35
C PHE A 129 -9.47 -3.66 5.18
N GLU A 130 -10.67 -3.77 4.56
CA GLU A 130 -11.93 -3.94 5.29
C GLU A 130 -11.88 -5.12 6.28
N ASN A 131 -11.24 -6.23 5.88
CA ASN A 131 -11.06 -7.40 6.75
C ASN A 131 -10.26 -7.10 8.05
N LEU A 132 -9.47 -6.03 8.06
CA LEU A 132 -8.64 -5.61 9.19
C LEU A 132 -9.25 -4.41 9.93
N THR A 133 -9.90 -3.49 9.21
CA THR A 133 -10.36 -2.20 9.73
C THR A 133 -11.82 -2.22 10.19
N TYR A 134 -12.63 -3.16 9.70
CA TYR A 134 -14.04 -3.20 10.01
C TYR A 134 -14.30 -3.49 11.50
N GLY A 135 -15.16 -2.67 12.11
CA GLY A 135 -15.47 -2.75 13.55
C GLY A 135 -14.36 -2.26 14.49
N GLN A 136 -13.22 -1.79 13.96
CA GLN A 136 -12.12 -1.25 14.75
C GLN A 136 -12.00 0.27 14.63
N HIS A 137 -11.38 0.89 15.64
CA HIS A 137 -11.00 2.30 15.56
C HIS A 137 -9.68 2.45 14.80
N VAL A 138 -9.72 3.14 13.66
CA VAL A 138 -8.56 3.34 12.77
C VAL A 138 -8.08 4.78 12.83
N THR A 139 -6.79 4.99 13.07
CA THR A 139 -6.17 6.31 12.93
C THR A 139 -5.61 6.45 11.52
N VAL A 140 -6.17 7.38 10.74
CA VAL A 140 -5.72 7.69 9.38
C VAL A 140 -4.73 8.86 9.43
N LEU A 141 -3.59 8.69 8.78
CA LEU A 141 -2.56 9.69 8.60
C LEU A 141 -2.55 10.10 7.13
N SER A 142 -2.66 11.41 6.88
CA SER A 142 -2.62 12.02 5.54
C SER A 142 -1.77 13.29 5.57
N ASP A 143 -1.16 13.62 4.44
CA ASP A 143 -0.37 14.83 4.23
C ASP A 143 -1.23 16.06 3.85
N HIS A 144 -2.55 15.94 3.88
CA HIS A 144 -3.46 16.99 3.43
C HIS A 144 -4.36 17.52 4.57
N LYS A 145 -3.89 18.57 5.24
CA LYS A 145 -4.59 19.21 6.38
C LYS A 145 -6.06 19.58 6.13
N PRO A 146 -6.46 20.11 4.95
CA PRO A 146 -7.88 20.43 4.71
C PRO A 146 -8.84 19.23 4.78
N LEU A 147 -8.32 18.01 4.75
CA LEU A 147 -9.13 16.79 4.86
C LEU A 147 -9.81 16.67 6.24
N GLU A 148 -9.16 17.14 7.31
CA GLU A 148 -9.73 17.21 8.66
C GLU A 148 -10.98 18.12 8.67
N ALA A 149 -10.91 19.27 8.00
CA ALA A 149 -12.02 20.20 7.91
C ALA A 149 -13.20 19.65 7.09
N ILE A 150 -12.93 18.81 6.10
CA ILE A 150 -13.97 18.21 5.25
C ILE A 150 -14.75 17.13 6.00
N LEU A 151 -14.06 16.33 6.81
CA LEU A 151 -14.71 15.32 7.66
C LEU A 151 -15.64 15.92 8.70
N ASN A 152 -15.31 17.11 9.20
CA ASN A 152 -16.14 17.82 10.19
C ASN A 152 -17.32 18.58 9.56
N LYS A 153 -17.35 18.76 8.23
CA LYS A 153 -18.45 19.45 7.55
C LYS A 153 -19.66 18.51 7.37
N PRO A 154 -20.89 19.02 7.50
CA PRO A 154 -22.07 18.23 7.22
C PRO A 154 -22.10 17.83 5.73
N ILE A 155 -22.42 16.56 5.48
CA ILE A 155 -22.41 15.96 4.14
C ILE A 155 -23.27 16.75 3.16
N CYS A 156 -24.42 17.26 3.62
CA CYS A 156 -25.39 17.99 2.79
C CYS A 156 -24.84 19.25 2.11
N LEU A 157 -23.78 19.86 2.68
CA LEU A 157 -23.15 21.07 2.11
C LEU A 157 -22.08 20.74 1.06
N SER A 158 -21.73 19.46 0.90
CA SER A 158 -20.68 19.03 -0.02
C SER A 158 -21.24 18.78 -1.43
N PRO A 159 -20.42 18.89 -2.50
CA PRO A 159 -20.85 18.52 -3.85
C PRO A 159 -21.28 17.03 -3.94
N PRO A 160 -22.20 16.65 -4.85
CA PRO A 160 -22.74 15.29 -4.92
C PRO A 160 -21.69 14.18 -5.05
N HIS A 161 -20.59 14.43 -5.76
CA HIS A 161 -19.51 13.45 -5.88
C HIS A 161 -18.80 13.22 -4.52
N LEU A 162 -18.57 14.29 -3.75
CA LEU A 162 -17.90 14.25 -2.46
C LEU A 162 -18.80 13.58 -1.42
N GLN A 163 -20.10 13.87 -1.48
CA GLN A 163 -21.11 13.18 -0.66
C GLN A 163 -21.04 11.66 -0.83
N ARG A 164 -20.95 11.16 -2.07
CA ARG A 164 -20.82 9.72 -2.35
C ARG A 164 -19.57 9.10 -1.71
N ILE A 165 -18.46 9.83 -1.69
CA ILE A 165 -17.21 9.35 -1.08
C ILE A 165 -17.34 9.39 0.46
N LEU A 166 -17.89 10.46 1.02
CA LEU A 166 -18.12 10.61 2.47
C LEU A 166 -19.06 9.54 3.04
N ILE A 167 -20.13 9.20 2.32
CA ILE A 167 -21.07 8.14 2.75
C ILE A 167 -20.35 6.79 2.89
N ARG A 168 -19.41 6.48 1.99
CA ARG A 168 -18.62 5.24 2.07
C ARG A 168 -17.67 5.26 3.27
N LEU A 169 -17.11 6.43 3.56
CA LEU A 169 -16.22 6.63 4.71
C LEU A 169 -16.95 6.45 6.04
N HIS A 170 -18.22 6.90 6.14
CA HIS A 170 -19.04 6.78 7.36
C HIS A 170 -19.27 5.34 7.85
N LYS A 171 -19.02 4.32 7.02
CA LYS A 171 -19.03 2.92 7.44
C LYS A 171 -17.95 2.59 8.47
N PHE A 172 -16.88 3.37 8.53
CA PHE A 172 -15.69 3.08 9.34
C PHE A 172 -15.57 4.07 10.51
N ASN A 173 -15.08 3.57 11.66
CA ASN A 173 -14.76 4.42 12.81
C ASN A 173 -13.33 4.94 12.67
N ILE A 174 -13.18 6.18 12.19
CA ILE A 174 -11.87 6.76 11.89
C ILE A 174 -11.59 8.05 12.66
N THR A 175 -10.32 8.27 12.97
CA THR A 175 -9.77 9.57 13.35
C THR A 175 -8.71 9.97 12.35
N LEU A 176 -8.86 11.15 11.74
CA LEU A 176 -7.90 11.66 10.77
C LEU A 176 -6.94 12.63 11.44
N ASN A 177 -5.64 12.40 11.25
CA ASN A 177 -4.56 13.23 11.77
C ASN A 177 -3.63 13.62 10.62
N TYR A 178 -3.34 14.92 10.50
CA TYR A 178 -2.33 15.41 9.59
C TYR A 178 -0.91 14.97 10.00
N LYS A 179 -0.12 14.52 9.03
CA LYS A 179 1.31 14.21 9.18
C LYS A 179 2.06 14.70 7.96
N GLU A 180 3.18 15.38 8.17
CA GLU A 180 3.99 15.90 7.05
C GLU A 180 4.44 14.77 6.11
N GLY A 181 4.28 14.96 4.80
CA GLY A 181 4.62 13.96 3.77
C GLY A 181 6.07 13.46 3.82
N LYS A 182 7.01 14.26 4.35
CA LYS A 182 8.41 13.83 4.58
C LYS A 182 8.51 12.59 5.48
N ASN A 183 7.54 12.41 6.38
CA ASN A 183 7.48 11.29 7.31
C ASN A 183 6.66 10.10 6.77
N MET A 184 6.12 10.20 5.56
CA MET A 184 5.23 9.22 4.90
C MET A 184 5.88 8.64 3.62
N LEU A 185 7.18 8.34 3.72
CA LEU A 185 8.02 7.87 2.61
C LEU A 185 7.55 6.58 1.91
N ILE A 186 6.80 5.71 2.59
CA ILE A 186 6.31 4.46 1.98
C ILE A 186 5.04 4.72 1.17
N SER A 187 4.04 5.38 1.74
CA SER A 187 2.78 5.67 1.04
C SER A 187 3.03 6.57 -0.18
N ASP A 188 3.90 7.58 -0.07
CA ASP A 188 4.33 8.44 -1.18
C ASP A 188 5.01 7.66 -2.32
N MET A 189 5.81 6.67 -1.98
CA MET A 189 6.42 5.81 -3.00
C MET A 189 5.38 4.91 -3.66
N LEU A 190 4.47 4.33 -2.88
CA LEU A 190 3.41 3.44 -3.38
C LEU A 190 2.41 4.17 -4.29
N SER A 191 2.09 5.43 -3.99
CA SER A 191 1.18 6.24 -4.79
C SER A 191 1.81 6.68 -6.12
N ARG A 192 3.12 6.93 -6.15
CA ARG A 192 3.88 7.37 -7.33
C ARG A 192 4.35 6.22 -8.21
N VAL A 193 4.60 5.05 -7.63
CA VAL A 193 5.02 3.84 -8.35
C VAL A 193 3.78 3.04 -8.75
N TYR A 194 3.12 3.49 -9.81
CA TYR A 194 2.00 2.76 -10.38
C TYR A 194 2.50 1.67 -11.33
N LEU A 195 2.11 0.43 -11.08
CA LEU A 195 2.13 -0.60 -12.11
C LEU A 195 0.94 -0.27 -13.02
N LYS A 196 1.16 -0.10 -14.34
CA LYS A 196 0.05 -0.25 -15.28
C LYS A 196 -0.54 -1.63 -15.01
N GLU A 197 -1.77 -1.70 -14.49
CA GLU A 197 -2.50 -2.95 -14.44
C GLU A 197 -2.60 -3.45 -15.89
N LYS A 198 -1.76 -4.41 -16.28
CA LYS A 198 -2.21 -5.37 -17.26
C LYS A 198 -3.38 -6.05 -16.57
N HIS A 199 -4.57 -6.00 -17.17
CA HIS A 199 -5.71 -6.82 -16.78
C HIS A 199 -5.28 -8.30 -16.75
N VAL A 200 -4.68 -8.76 -15.65
CA VAL A 200 -4.36 -10.16 -15.41
C VAL A 200 -5.41 -10.67 -14.44
N VAL A 201 -6.57 -10.97 -15.03
CA VAL A 201 -7.51 -12.02 -14.63
C VAL A 201 -7.67 -12.24 -13.12
N ASP A 202 -8.23 -11.23 -12.43
CA ASP A 202 -8.75 -11.34 -11.06
C ASP A 202 -9.83 -12.45 -10.92
N ALA A 203 -10.37 -12.91 -12.06
CA ALA A 203 -11.30 -14.04 -12.14
C ALA A 203 -10.64 -15.40 -11.86
N GLN A 204 -9.33 -15.55 -12.09
CA GLN A 204 -8.65 -16.84 -11.90
C GLN A 204 -8.42 -17.12 -10.40
N ILE A 205 -8.00 -16.11 -9.63
CA ILE A 205 -7.68 -16.27 -8.19
C ILE A 205 -8.95 -16.55 -7.39
N LYS A 206 -10.07 -15.87 -7.70
CA LYS A 206 -11.38 -16.16 -7.07
C LYS A 206 -11.87 -17.57 -7.39
N LYS A 207 -11.72 -18.05 -8.63
CA LYS A 207 -12.09 -19.43 -8.99
C LYS A 207 -11.25 -20.47 -8.25
N THR A 208 -9.93 -20.25 -8.14
CA THR A 208 -9.04 -21.19 -7.44
C THR A 208 -9.37 -21.24 -5.94
N PHE A 209 -9.60 -20.10 -5.28
CA PHE A 209 -9.94 -20.05 -3.86
C PHE A 209 -11.29 -20.68 -3.54
N ILE A 210 -12.31 -20.44 -4.39
CA ILE A 210 -13.64 -21.04 -4.26
C ILE A 210 -13.58 -22.56 -4.50
N SER A 211 -12.79 -23.02 -5.49
CA SER A 211 -12.61 -24.46 -5.75
C SER A 211 -11.88 -25.21 -4.62
N MET A 212 -11.07 -24.50 -3.84
CA MET A 212 -10.34 -25.06 -2.70
C MET A 212 -11.23 -25.20 -1.46
N LEU A 213 -12.20 -24.30 -1.29
CA LEU A 213 -13.19 -24.32 -0.20
C LEU A 213 -14.35 -25.31 -0.43
N ILE A 214 -14.60 -25.73 -1.67
CA ILE A 214 -15.74 -26.59 -2.02
C ILE A 214 -15.39 -28.08 -2.03
N LYS A 215 -14.13 -28.51 -1.78
CA LYS A 215 -13.86 -29.95 -1.69
C LYS A 215 -14.62 -30.57 -0.50
N PRO A 216 -15.63 -31.43 -0.71
CA PRO A 216 -16.23 -32.15 0.39
C PRO A 216 -15.24 -33.22 0.87
N GLU A 217 -15.00 -33.25 2.18
CA GLU A 217 -14.48 -34.41 2.87
C GLU A 217 -15.36 -35.62 2.54
N THR A 218 -14.91 -36.48 1.63
CA THR A 218 -15.38 -37.87 1.54
C THR A 218 -14.17 -38.77 1.23
N ALA A 219 -13.24 -38.80 2.17
CA ALA A 219 -12.34 -39.94 2.32
C ALA A 219 -12.83 -40.74 3.55
N GLY A 220 -13.37 -41.94 3.30
CA GLY A 220 -13.53 -42.96 4.34
C GLY A 220 -14.96 -43.48 4.55
N MET A 221 -15.46 -44.31 3.64
CA MET A 221 -16.30 -45.45 4.04
C MET A 221 -15.89 -46.68 3.23
N SER A 222 -15.23 -47.59 3.94
CA SER A 222 -15.03 -48.99 3.61
C SER A 222 -16.37 -49.69 3.34
N LYS A 223 -16.47 -50.38 2.20
CA LYS A 223 -17.31 -51.58 2.00
C LYS A 223 -16.29 -52.71 1.79
N ILE A 224 -16.00 -53.64 2.71
CA ILE A 224 -16.84 -54.64 3.38
C ILE A 224 -17.77 -55.34 2.38
N THR A 225 -17.30 -56.51 1.90
CA THR A 225 -17.98 -57.78 1.50
C THR A 225 -19.34 -57.68 0.76
N ASN A 226 -19.61 -58.40 -0.33
CA ASN A 226 -19.36 -59.81 -0.65
C ASN A 226 -19.07 -60.01 -2.15
#